data_AF-A0A0E0D228-F1
#
_entry.id   AF-A0A0E0D228-F1
#
_cell.length_a   1.000
_cell.length_b   1.000
_cell.length_c   1.000
_cell.angle_alpha   90.00
_cell.angle_beta   90.00
_cell.angle_gamma   90.00
#
_symmetry.space_group_name_H-M   'P 1'
#
loop_
_entity.id
_entity.type
_entity.pdbx_description
1 polymer ?
#
loop_
_entity_poly.entity_id
_entity_poly.type
_entity_poly.pdbx_seq_one_letter_code
_entity_poly.pdbx_strand_id
1 'polypeptide(L)'
;MESAEDAHGGGGDVGGGEGMVILSLILKRARIKALVKDKRPTEEAFGTYVECMVGNMEDKSFTKKALRGVRAIICPADDGFFSDLDLKGVQHIVLLSQLSVYRGSGGLQAIMNSKLRKLAERDEEVVLASGIPSTIIRTGSMQSTPGGVRGFDFTEGAAAKGRMSKEDAATICVEALDSIPQTTLIFEVANGDEKVTDWKAWFAERMKTATS
;
A
#
# COMPACT_ATOMS: atom_id res chain seq x y z
N MET A 1 9.49 -7.31 11.84
CA MET A 1 8.54 -7.75 10.79
C MET A 1 9.34 -7.86 9.49
N GLU A 2 9.04 -8.84 8.65
CA GLU A 2 9.62 -8.91 7.30
C GLU A 2 8.50 -8.57 6.32
N SER A 3 8.68 -7.49 5.57
CA SER A 3 7.67 -6.93 4.67
C SER A 3 8.13 -7.02 3.21
N ALA A 4 7.25 -7.50 2.33
CA ALA A 4 7.46 -7.43 0.89
C ALA A 4 6.72 -6.23 0.29
N GLU A 5 7.39 -5.49 -0.58
CA GLU A 5 6.84 -4.33 -1.30
C GLU A 5 6.87 -4.58 -2.80
N ASP A 6 5.81 -4.23 -3.52
CA ASP A 6 5.83 -4.21 -4.99
C ASP A 6 6.19 -2.84 -5.53
N ALA A 7 7.11 -2.82 -6.50
CA ALA A 7 7.59 -1.62 -7.19
C ALA A 7 7.40 -1.73 -8.71
N HIS A 8 6.19 -2.09 -9.16
CA HIS A 8 5.90 -2.25 -10.60
C HIS A 8 5.55 -0.92 -11.30
N GLY A 9 5.65 0.23 -10.64
CA GLY A 9 5.57 1.56 -11.24
C GLY A 9 6.61 1.81 -12.34
N GLY A 10 6.16 2.12 -13.55
CA GLY A 10 7.01 2.50 -14.67
C GLY A 10 7.74 3.82 -14.44
N GLY A 11 9.01 3.72 -14.05
CA GLY A 11 9.95 4.83 -13.93
C GLY A 11 10.83 4.61 -12.71
N GLY A 12 12.14 4.42 -12.91
CA GLY A 12 13.13 4.22 -11.83
C GLY A 12 13.35 5.44 -10.96
N ASP A 13 12.28 6.09 -10.51
CA ASP A 13 12.32 7.22 -9.59
C ASP A 13 12.06 6.72 -8.17
N VAL A 14 13.14 6.61 -7.41
CA VAL A 14 13.10 6.29 -5.98
C VAL A 14 12.44 7.41 -5.15
N GLY A 15 12.12 8.55 -5.77
CA GLY A 15 11.22 9.60 -5.24
C GLY A 15 9.71 9.31 -5.41
N GLY A 16 9.35 8.12 -5.90
CA GLY A 16 7.97 7.63 -5.98
C GLY A 16 7.31 7.33 -4.62
N GLY A 17 6.02 6.99 -4.64
CA GLY A 17 5.30 6.60 -3.41
C GLY A 17 5.87 5.34 -2.74
N GLU A 18 6.32 4.39 -3.56
CA GLU A 18 7.02 3.15 -3.15
C GLU A 18 8.29 3.44 -2.35
N GLY A 19 9.11 4.39 -2.79
CA GLY A 19 10.35 4.77 -2.09
C GLY A 19 10.09 5.35 -0.69
N MET A 20 8.95 6.01 -0.48
CA MET A 20 8.58 6.56 0.84
C MET A 20 8.18 5.47 1.83
N VAL A 21 7.56 4.38 1.35
CA VAL A 21 7.24 3.22 2.21
C VAL A 21 8.53 2.50 2.60
N ILE A 22 9.44 2.23 1.66
CA ILE A 22 10.77 1.67 1.93
C ILE A 22 11.50 2.50 2.99
N LEU A 23 11.60 3.82 2.79
CA LEU A 23 12.26 4.73 3.73
C LEU A 23 11.64 4.65 5.13
N SER A 24 10.31 4.67 5.22
CA SER A 24 9.58 4.59 6.49
C SER A 24 9.82 3.25 7.20
N LEU A 25 9.88 2.15 6.46
CA LEU A 25 10.21 0.82 6.98
C LEU A 25 11.66 0.73 7.48
N ILE A 26 12.61 1.37 6.78
CA ILE A 26 14.01 1.46 7.22
C ILE A 26 14.09 2.19 8.57
N LEU A 27 13.37 3.31 8.72
CA LEU A 27 13.32 4.05 9.98
C LEU A 27 12.71 3.22 11.12
N LYS A 28 11.72 2.37 10.83
CA LYS A 28 11.17 1.37 11.78
C LYS A 28 12.08 0.15 11.99
N ARG A 29 13.26 0.10 11.37
CA ARG A 29 14.22 -1.03 11.44
C ARG A 29 13.59 -2.36 11.01
N ALA A 30 12.65 -2.31 10.08
CA ALA A 30 12.05 -3.51 9.49
C ALA A 30 13.07 -4.24 8.61
N ARG A 31 12.88 -5.56 8.44
CA ARG A 31 13.56 -6.29 7.37
C ARG A 31 12.70 -6.18 6.12
N ILE A 32 13.29 -5.78 5.01
CA ILE A 32 12.54 -5.41 3.81
C ILE A 32 13.00 -6.26 2.65
N LYS A 33 12.03 -6.85 1.96
CA LYS A 33 12.23 -7.47 0.64
C LYS A 33 11.49 -6.63 -0.39
N ALA A 34 12.20 -5.86 -1.21
CA ALA A 34 11.55 -5.10 -2.27
C ALA A 34 11.49 -5.94 -3.54
N LEU A 35 10.29 -6.16 -4.06
CA LEU A 35 10.05 -6.80 -5.35
C LEU A 35 10.19 -5.73 -6.43
N VAL A 36 11.24 -5.84 -7.24
CA VAL A 36 11.65 -4.78 -8.16
C VAL A 36 11.96 -5.35 -9.54
N LYS A 37 11.68 -4.58 -10.59
CA LYS A 37 12.05 -4.94 -11.98
C LYS A 37 13.55 -4.83 -12.23
N ASP A 38 14.18 -3.83 -11.62
CA ASP A 38 15.62 -3.59 -11.65
C ASP A 38 16.07 -3.25 -10.24
N LYS A 39 17.11 -3.93 -9.75
CA LYS A 39 17.64 -3.70 -8.42
C LYS A 39 18.50 -2.45 -8.31
N ARG A 40 19.02 -1.92 -9.42
CA ARG A 40 19.97 -0.79 -9.42
C ARG A 40 19.41 0.47 -8.73
N PRO A 41 18.21 0.98 -9.04
CA PRO A 41 17.71 2.20 -8.40
C PRO A 41 17.53 2.02 -6.88
N THR A 42 16.98 0.88 -6.46
CA THR A 42 16.76 0.56 -5.05
C THR A 42 18.08 0.36 -4.31
N GLU A 43 19.07 -0.31 -4.91
CA GLU A 43 20.41 -0.47 -4.33
C GLU A 43 21.16 0.86 -4.25
N GLU A 44 21.03 1.74 -5.25
CA GLU A 44 21.65 3.08 -5.24
C GLU A 44 21.06 3.97 -4.14
N ALA A 45 19.75 3.90 -3.92
CA ALA A 45 19.07 4.74 -2.94
C ALA A 45 19.12 4.19 -1.51
N PHE A 46 18.98 2.88 -1.34
CA PHE A 46 18.80 2.23 -0.03
C PHE A 46 19.90 1.22 0.31
N GLY A 47 20.86 0.97 -0.58
CA GLY A 47 21.99 0.09 -0.32
C GLY A 47 21.56 -1.27 0.21
N THR A 48 22.23 -1.73 1.27
CA THR A 48 21.99 -3.03 1.89
C THR A 48 20.83 -3.04 2.90
N TYR A 49 20.09 -1.93 3.06
CA TYR A 49 18.94 -1.89 3.95
C TYR A 49 17.73 -2.66 3.40
N VAL A 50 17.74 -2.94 2.09
CA VAL A 50 16.65 -3.62 1.37
C VAL A 50 17.20 -4.83 0.63
N GLU A 51 16.56 -5.98 0.78
CA GLU A 51 16.83 -7.16 -0.05
C GLU A 51 16.02 -7.05 -1.34
N CYS A 52 16.67 -6.69 -2.45
CA CYS A 52 16.01 -6.61 -3.75
C CYS A 52 15.73 -8.01 -4.33
N MET A 53 14.46 -8.29 -4.61
CA MET A 53 13.97 -9.52 -5.22
C MET A 53 13.54 -9.23 -6.66
N VAL A 54 14.38 -9.60 -7.62
CA VAL A 54 14.10 -9.44 -9.06
C VAL A 54 13.61 -10.75 -9.64
N GLY A 55 12.42 -10.73 -10.25
CA GLY A 55 11.83 -11.90 -10.90
C GLY A 55 10.40 -11.66 -11.36
N ASN A 56 9.79 -12.67 -11.99
CA ASN A 56 8.42 -12.62 -12.48
C ASN A 56 7.45 -13.12 -11.38
N MET A 57 6.40 -12.37 -11.06
CA MET A 57 5.35 -12.79 -10.13
C MET A 57 4.54 -14.00 -10.62
N GLU A 58 4.51 -14.24 -11.93
CA GLU A 58 3.88 -15.44 -12.49
C GLU A 58 4.74 -16.71 -12.26
N ASP A 59 6.01 -16.56 -11.88
CA ASP A 59 6.90 -17.68 -11.55
C ASP A 59 6.71 -18.11 -10.09
N LYS A 60 6.04 -19.24 -9.89
CA LYS A 60 5.80 -19.86 -8.57
C LYS A 60 7.07 -20.11 -7.77
N SER A 61 8.20 -20.40 -8.42
CA SER A 61 9.46 -20.63 -7.72
C SER A 61 10.03 -19.32 -7.16
N PHE A 62 9.86 -18.23 -7.92
CA PHE A 62 10.24 -16.89 -7.50
C PHE A 62 9.34 -16.40 -6.37
N THR A 63 8.02 -16.45 -6.52
CA THR A 63 7.08 -15.97 -5.48
C THR A 63 7.26 -16.71 -4.17
N LYS A 64 7.45 -18.04 -4.21
CA LYS A 64 7.80 -18.84 -3.03
C LYS A 64 9.10 -18.39 -2.37
N LYS A 65 10.12 -18.01 -3.13
CA LYS A 65 11.39 -17.49 -2.60
C LYS A 65 11.22 -16.10 -2.02
N ALA A 66 10.52 -15.20 -2.73
CA ALA A 66 10.22 -13.84 -2.31
C ALA A 66 9.48 -13.81 -0.97
N LEU A 67 8.40 -14.59 -0.87
CA LEU A 67 7.53 -14.61 0.30
C LEU A 67 8.04 -15.48 1.47
N ARG A 68 9.14 -16.21 1.28
CA ARG A 68 9.70 -17.05 2.35
C ARG A 68 10.13 -16.22 3.56
N GLY A 69 9.41 -16.37 4.68
CA GLY A 69 9.70 -15.66 5.94
C GLY A 69 8.99 -14.31 6.06
N VAL A 70 8.34 -13.86 4.97
CA VAL A 70 7.54 -12.63 4.93
C VAL A 70 6.25 -12.86 5.70
N ARG A 71 5.99 -12.00 6.70
CA ARG A 71 4.75 -12.07 7.51
C ARG A 71 3.75 -10.99 7.14
N ALA A 72 4.20 -9.94 6.47
CA ALA A 72 3.30 -8.91 5.98
C ALA A 72 3.70 -8.44 4.58
N ILE A 73 2.72 -7.95 3.85
CA ILE A 73 2.92 -7.35 2.53
C ILE A 73 2.40 -5.92 2.58
N ILE A 74 3.16 -4.97 2.04
CA ILE A 74 2.62 -3.65 1.70
C ILE A 74 2.58 -3.55 0.18
N CYS A 75 1.40 -3.29 -0.37
CA CYS A 75 1.22 -2.98 -1.79
C CYS A 75 0.87 -1.49 -1.91
N PRO A 76 1.83 -0.62 -2.27
CA PRO A 76 1.63 0.82 -2.30
C PRO A 76 1.02 1.34 -3.61
N ALA A 77 0.50 0.46 -4.49
CA ALA A 77 -0.06 0.82 -5.78
C ALA A 77 -1.14 -0.17 -6.27
N ASP A 78 -1.96 0.29 -7.21
CA ASP A 78 -2.93 -0.53 -7.96
C ASP A 78 -2.33 -0.95 -9.31
N ASP A 79 -1.43 -1.93 -9.33
CA ASP A 79 -0.76 -2.41 -10.55
C ASP A 79 -1.09 -3.86 -10.90
N GLY A 80 -1.99 -4.52 -10.17
CA GLY A 80 -2.37 -5.91 -10.37
C GLY A 80 -1.48 -6.92 -9.65
N PHE A 81 -0.65 -6.46 -8.70
CA PHE A 81 0.34 -7.26 -7.97
C PHE A 81 -0.18 -8.61 -7.48
N PHE A 82 -1.41 -8.66 -6.97
CA PHE A 82 -1.88 -9.85 -6.25
C PHE A 82 -2.34 -11.00 -7.14
N SER A 83 -2.35 -10.83 -8.47
CA SER A 83 -2.80 -11.88 -9.38
C SER A 83 -1.92 -13.13 -9.27
N ASP A 84 -2.51 -14.25 -8.84
CA ASP A 84 -1.90 -15.59 -8.79
C ASP A 84 -0.72 -15.79 -7.79
N LEU A 85 -0.60 -14.94 -6.76
CA LEU A 85 0.41 -15.10 -5.70
C LEU A 85 0.06 -16.22 -4.69
N ASP A 86 1.03 -17.07 -4.35
CA ASP A 86 0.95 -17.98 -3.21
C ASP A 86 1.31 -17.25 -1.91
N LEU A 87 0.29 -16.72 -1.22
CA LEU A 87 0.44 -15.91 -0.01
C LEU A 87 0.65 -16.74 1.27
N LYS A 88 1.05 -18.01 1.16
CA LYS A 88 1.25 -18.88 2.31
C LYS A 88 2.29 -18.33 3.29
N GLY A 89 1.87 -18.17 4.54
CA GLY A 89 2.71 -17.67 5.64
C GLY A 89 2.60 -16.16 5.87
N VAL A 90 2.00 -15.42 4.92
CA VAL A 90 1.60 -14.03 5.12
C VAL A 90 0.47 -13.98 6.14
N GLN A 91 0.59 -13.07 7.09
CA GLN A 91 -0.33 -12.90 8.21
C GLN A 91 -1.10 -11.57 8.12
N HIS A 92 -0.60 -10.61 7.34
CA HIS A 92 -1.21 -9.31 7.17
C HIS A 92 -0.92 -8.73 5.78
N ILE A 93 -1.91 -8.10 5.16
CA ILE A 93 -1.75 -7.37 3.90
C ILE A 93 -2.19 -5.92 4.12
N VAL A 94 -1.33 -4.97 3.76
CA VAL A 94 -1.67 -3.55 3.67
C VAL A 94 -1.72 -3.18 2.21
N LEU A 95 -2.90 -2.80 1.71
CA LEU A 95 -3.10 -2.37 0.33
C LEU A 95 -3.43 -0.88 0.31
N LEU A 96 -2.64 -0.09 -0.40
CA LEU A 96 -2.97 1.29 -0.74
C LEU A 96 -3.69 1.28 -2.09
N SER A 97 -4.95 1.70 -2.11
CA SER A 97 -5.76 1.72 -3.33
C SER A 97 -6.28 3.11 -3.67
N GLN A 98 -6.26 3.48 -4.94
CA GLN A 98 -6.88 4.69 -5.47
C GLN A 98 -8.24 4.42 -6.12
N LEU A 99 -8.88 3.28 -5.80
CA LEU A 99 -10.16 2.88 -6.39
C LEU A 99 -11.25 3.95 -6.28
N SER A 100 -11.34 4.67 -5.15
CA SER A 100 -12.30 5.76 -4.96
C SER A 100 -12.07 6.92 -5.94
N VAL A 101 -10.82 7.25 -6.27
CA VAL A 101 -10.47 8.26 -7.29
C VAL A 101 -10.92 7.79 -8.67
N TYR A 102 -10.65 6.54 -9.02
CA TYR A 102 -11.01 6.00 -10.33
C TYR A 102 -12.52 5.90 -10.52
N ARG A 103 -13.27 5.53 -9.47
CA ARG A 103 -14.74 5.50 -9.49
C ARG A 103 -15.37 6.89 -9.51
N GLY A 104 -14.75 7.87 -8.85
CA GLY A 104 -15.19 9.27 -8.84
C GLY A 104 -14.94 10.03 -10.14
N SER A 105 -14.15 9.46 -11.06
CA SER A 105 -13.84 10.09 -12.36
C SER A 105 -15.01 10.00 -13.35
N GLY A 106 -15.24 11.08 -14.11
CA GLY A 106 -16.30 11.19 -15.11
C GLY A 106 -15.77 11.57 -16.49
N GLY A 107 -16.63 11.44 -17.51
CA GLY A 107 -16.31 11.85 -18.89
C GLY A 107 -15.06 11.16 -19.45
N LEU A 108 -14.20 11.95 -20.10
CA LEU A 108 -12.97 11.44 -20.72
C LEU A 108 -11.97 10.87 -19.68
N GLN A 109 -11.97 11.39 -18.45
CA GLN A 109 -11.11 10.89 -17.38
C GLN A 109 -11.46 9.46 -16.98
N ALA A 110 -12.75 9.10 -16.98
CA ALA A 110 -13.20 7.73 -16.69
C ALA A 110 -12.70 6.73 -17.74
N ILE A 111 -12.65 7.14 -19.01
CA ILE A 111 -12.11 6.32 -20.11
C ILE A 111 -10.61 6.11 -19.90
N MET A 112 -9.87 7.18 -19.62
CA MET A 112 -8.42 7.13 -19.36
C MET A 112 -8.09 6.26 -18.15
N ASN A 113 -8.88 6.34 -17.08
CA ASN A 113 -8.66 5.61 -15.84
C ASN A 113 -9.23 4.18 -15.85
N SER A 114 -9.90 3.75 -16.91
CA SER A 114 -10.63 2.47 -16.95
C SER A 114 -9.74 1.25 -16.70
N LYS A 115 -8.48 1.26 -17.17
CA LYS A 115 -7.51 0.20 -16.90
C LYS A 115 -7.08 0.17 -15.43
N LEU A 116 -6.68 1.32 -14.89
CA LEU A 116 -6.26 1.46 -13.49
C LEU A 116 -7.39 1.10 -12.52
N ARG A 117 -8.63 1.51 -12.86
CA ARG A 117 -9.83 1.09 -12.14
C ARG A 117 -9.95 -0.43 -12.05
N LYS A 118 -9.79 -1.13 -13.17
CA LYS A 118 -9.89 -2.60 -13.20
C LYS A 118 -8.78 -3.28 -12.40
N LEU A 119 -7.57 -2.72 -12.41
CA LEU A 119 -6.46 -3.23 -11.59
C LEU A 119 -6.77 -3.05 -10.11
N ALA A 120 -7.17 -1.86 -9.69
CA ALA A 120 -7.58 -1.57 -8.32
C ALA A 120 -8.74 -2.46 -7.84
N GLU A 121 -9.78 -2.63 -8.67
CA GLU A 121 -10.91 -3.53 -8.38
C GLU A 121 -10.43 -4.97 -8.18
N ARG A 122 -9.51 -5.44 -9.02
CA ARG A 122 -8.96 -6.80 -8.95
C ARG A 122 -8.05 -7.00 -7.73
N ASP A 123 -7.18 -6.05 -7.42
CA ASP A 123 -6.29 -6.13 -6.26
C ASP A 123 -7.09 -6.16 -4.96
N GLU A 124 -8.09 -5.27 -4.80
CA GLU A 124 -9.00 -5.32 -3.65
C GLU A 124 -9.77 -6.66 -3.59
N GLU A 125 -10.28 -7.16 -4.72
CA GLU A 125 -11.00 -8.44 -4.77
C GLU A 125 -10.12 -9.62 -4.34
N VAL A 126 -8.87 -9.68 -4.81
CA VAL A 126 -7.94 -10.74 -4.42
C VAL A 126 -7.57 -10.64 -2.95
N VAL A 127 -7.30 -9.44 -2.43
CA VAL A 127 -7.00 -9.24 -1.00
C VAL A 127 -8.18 -9.69 -0.14
N LEU A 128 -9.40 -9.32 -0.51
CA LEU A 128 -10.62 -9.75 0.19
C LEU A 128 -10.85 -11.26 0.13
N ALA A 129 -10.65 -11.87 -1.04
CA ALA A 129 -10.82 -13.30 -1.25
C ALA A 129 -9.72 -14.15 -0.59
N SER A 130 -8.57 -13.56 -0.26
CA SER A 130 -7.43 -14.27 0.34
C SER A 130 -7.73 -14.83 1.74
N GLY A 131 -8.70 -14.25 2.46
CA GLY A 131 -8.97 -14.56 3.87
C GLY A 131 -7.85 -14.18 4.84
N ILE A 132 -6.80 -13.49 4.37
CA ILE A 132 -5.71 -12.98 5.21
C ILE A 132 -6.17 -11.66 5.83
N PRO A 133 -5.94 -11.44 7.14
CA PRO A 133 -6.13 -10.14 7.77
C PRO A 133 -5.56 -9.01 6.91
N SER A 134 -6.34 -7.98 6.65
CA SER A 134 -5.96 -6.96 5.68
C SER A 134 -6.43 -5.57 6.05
N THR A 135 -5.65 -4.58 5.65
CA THR A 135 -5.96 -3.16 5.79
C THR A 135 -5.94 -2.55 4.38
N ILE A 136 -7.12 -2.21 3.85
CA ILE A 136 -7.27 -1.56 2.55
C ILE A 136 -7.47 -0.07 2.79
N ILE A 137 -6.46 0.72 2.41
CA ILE A 137 -6.41 2.17 2.56
C ILE A 137 -6.80 2.79 1.23
N ARG A 138 -8.06 3.22 1.09
CA ARG A 138 -8.53 3.91 -0.11
C ARG A 138 -8.14 5.37 -0.05
N THR A 139 -7.17 5.78 -0.86
CA THR A 139 -6.57 7.10 -0.80
C THR A 139 -7.03 8.03 -1.91
N GLY A 140 -6.90 9.33 -1.66
CA GLY A 140 -7.09 10.38 -2.66
C GLY A 140 -6.03 10.40 -3.76
N SER A 141 -6.08 11.44 -4.60
CA SER A 141 -5.11 11.64 -5.68
C SER A 141 -3.71 11.89 -5.10
N MET A 142 -2.76 11.01 -5.40
CA MET A 142 -1.40 11.05 -4.85
C MET A 142 -0.60 12.25 -5.36
N GLN A 143 0.18 12.87 -4.47
CA GLN A 143 1.01 14.04 -4.76
C GLN A 143 2.41 13.89 -4.15
N SER A 144 3.42 14.39 -4.87
CA SER A 144 4.78 14.53 -4.36
C SER A 144 4.90 15.84 -3.56
N THR A 145 4.30 15.87 -2.37
CA THR A 145 4.39 16.97 -1.40
C THR A 145 4.87 16.43 -0.06
N PRO A 146 5.59 17.22 0.76
CA PRO A 146 6.01 16.78 2.10
C PRO A 146 4.82 16.30 2.95
N GLY A 147 5.02 15.22 3.69
CA GLY A 147 4.07 14.69 4.66
C GLY A 147 4.06 15.50 5.96
N GLY A 148 3.05 15.28 6.80
CA GLY A 148 2.90 15.90 8.13
C GLY A 148 2.59 17.41 8.11
N VAL A 149 2.49 18.04 6.94
CA VAL A 149 2.11 19.46 6.79
C VAL A 149 0.62 19.64 7.06
N ARG A 150 -0.21 18.73 6.53
CA ARG A 150 -1.66 18.70 6.73
C ARG A 150 -2.05 17.50 7.58
N GLY A 151 -3.25 17.55 8.13
CA GLY A 151 -3.86 16.40 8.76
C GLY A 151 -4.49 15.45 7.75
N PHE A 152 -5.47 14.69 8.21
CA PHE A 152 -6.20 13.69 7.45
C PHE A 152 -7.69 14.04 7.42
N ASP A 153 -8.38 13.47 6.44
CA ASP A 153 -9.83 13.42 6.35
C ASP A 153 -10.19 11.98 6.03
N PHE A 154 -10.91 11.34 6.96
CA PHE A 154 -11.34 9.94 6.85
C PHE A 154 -12.84 9.81 6.60
N THR A 155 -13.52 10.89 6.21
CA THR A 155 -14.95 10.88 5.93
C THR A 155 -15.24 10.11 4.63
N GLU A 156 -16.46 9.57 4.53
CA GLU A 156 -16.91 8.90 3.31
C GLU A 156 -16.92 9.86 2.13
N GLY A 157 -16.26 9.48 1.04
CA GLY A 157 -16.09 10.29 -0.16
C GLY A 157 -14.85 11.19 -0.15
N ALA A 158 -14.09 11.26 0.96
CA ALA A 158 -12.88 12.06 1.05
C ALA A 158 -11.85 11.63 0.00
N ALA A 159 -11.65 10.33 -0.20
CA ALA A 159 -10.69 9.81 -1.17
C ALA A 159 -11.09 10.15 -2.61
N ALA A 160 -12.37 10.11 -2.97
CA ALA A 160 -12.81 10.33 -4.35
C ALA A 160 -12.49 11.74 -4.89
N LYS A 161 -12.42 12.75 -4.02
CA LYS A 161 -12.20 14.17 -4.40
C LYS A 161 -10.92 14.77 -3.82
N GLY A 162 -10.35 14.10 -2.82
CA GLY A 162 -9.22 14.60 -2.05
C GLY A 162 -7.87 14.33 -2.71
N ARG A 163 -6.84 14.87 -2.07
CA ARG A 163 -5.43 14.69 -2.43
C ARG A 163 -4.69 14.08 -1.25
N MET A 164 -3.68 13.27 -1.54
CA MET A 164 -2.86 12.61 -0.53
C MET A 164 -1.38 12.81 -0.83
N SER A 165 -0.59 13.22 0.15
CA SER A 165 0.87 13.18 0.08
C SER A 165 1.35 11.72 0.04
N LYS A 166 2.32 11.43 -0.83
CA LYS A 166 3.00 10.13 -0.85
C LYS A 166 3.64 9.76 0.49
N GLU A 167 4.20 10.74 1.21
CA GLU A 167 4.82 10.52 2.52
C GLU A 167 3.78 10.21 3.61
N ASP A 168 2.65 10.91 3.59
CA ASP A 168 1.54 10.64 4.52
C ASP A 168 0.91 9.27 4.26
N ALA A 169 0.66 8.92 2.99
CA ALA A 169 0.18 7.60 2.61
C ALA A 169 1.14 6.49 3.08
N ALA A 170 2.45 6.68 2.87
CA ALA A 170 3.46 5.74 3.31
C ALA A 170 3.48 5.59 4.83
N THR A 171 3.33 6.68 5.56
CA THR A 171 3.18 6.67 7.02
C THR A 171 2.00 5.79 7.44
N ILE A 172 0.81 6.00 6.86
CA ILE A 172 -0.38 5.20 7.18
C ILE A 172 -0.12 3.71 6.89
N CYS A 173 0.47 3.37 5.74
CA CYS A 173 0.77 1.99 5.37
C CYS A 173 1.68 1.31 6.39
N VAL A 174 2.73 2.00 6.83
CA VAL A 174 3.71 1.47 7.79
C VAL A 174 3.15 1.41 9.22
N GLU A 175 2.26 2.33 9.59
CA GLU A 175 1.56 2.27 10.88
C GLU A 175 0.51 1.15 10.93
N ALA A 176 -0.12 0.83 9.80
CA ALA A 176 -1.06 -0.28 9.71
C ALA A 176 -0.41 -1.63 10.04
N LEU A 177 0.87 -1.83 9.74
CA LEU A 177 1.60 -3.09 10.02
C LEU A 177 1.55 -3.49 11.51
N ASP A 178 1.53 -2.52 12.42
CA ASP A 178 1.52 -2.76 13.85
C ASP A 178 0.10 -2.98 14.42
N SER A 179 -0.93 -2.91 13.55
CA SER A 179 -2.35 -2.90 13.90
C SER A 179 -3.16 -3.89 13.06
N ILE A 180 -2.80 -5.18 13.13
CA ILE A 180 -3.45 -6.25 12.34
C ILE A 180 -4.91 -6.43 12.77
N PRO A 181 -5.88 -6.26 11.87
CA PRO A 181 -7.30 -6.40 12.21
C PRO A 181 -7.76 -7.86 12.21
N GLN A 182 -8.84 -8.17 12.94
CA GLN A 182 -9.41 -9.54 12.95
C GLN A 182 -10.13 -9.89 11.64
N THR A 183 -10.73 -8.88 11.01
CA THR A 183 -11.36 -8.92 9.69
C THR A 183 -10.77 -7.82 8.83
N THR A 184 -11.02 -7.80 7.52
CA THR A 184 -10.49 -6.74 6.65
C THR A 184 -10.99 -5.37 7.11
N LEU A 185 -10.07 -4.47 7.43
CA LEU A 185 -10.36 -3.07 7.69
C LEU A 185 -10.25 -2.27 6.38
N ILE A 186 -11.32 -1.60 5.98
CA ILE A 186 -11.35 -0.72 4.81
C ILE A 186 -11.72 0.69 5.26
N PHE A 187 -10.97 1.69 4.83
CA PHE A 187 -11.33 3.08 5.08
C PHE A 187 -10.84 3.99 3.96
N GLU A 188 -11.52 5.13 3.81
CA GLU A 188 -11.09 6.19 2.92
C GLU A 188 -10.20 7.21 3.65
N VAL A 189 -9.27 7.79 2.91
CA VAL A 189 -8.42 8.86 3.45
C VAL A 189 -7.97 9.85 2.37
N ALA A 190 -7.98 11.13 2.72
CA ALA A 190 -7.27 12.19 2.03
C ALA A 190 -6.54 13.08 3.04
N ASN A 191 -5.69 14.01 2.61
CA ASN A 191 -5.19 15.04 3.51
C ASN A 191 -6.28 16.07 3.82
N GLY A 192 -6.45 16.38 5.10
CA GLY A 192 -7.41 17.32 5.67
C GLY A 192 -6.83 18.01 6.90
N ASP A 193 -7.60 18.10 7.98
CA ASP A 193 -7.23 18.83 9.20
C ASP A 193 -7.10 17.94 10.46
N GLU A 194 -7.57 16.68 10.41
CA GLU A 194 -7.49 15.76 11.56
C GLU A 194 -6.03 15.36 11.83
N LYS A 195 -5.54 15.62 13.04
CA LYS A 195 -4.19 15.21 13.44
C LYS A 195 -4.24 13.87 14.16
N VAL A 196 -3.66 12.84 13.55
CA VAL A 196 -3.48 11.54 14.19
C VAL A 196 -2.09 11.50 14.84
N THR A 197 -2.05 11.44 16.17
CA THR A 197 -0.79 11.38 16.94
C THR A 197 -0.52 10.01 17.55
N ASP A 198 -1.57 9.22 17.77
CA ASP A 198 -1.49 7.82 18.20
C ASP A 198 -2.20 6.93 17.18
N TRP A 199 -1.44 6.44 16.20
CA TRP A 199 -1.95 5.56 15.15
C TRP A 199 -2.48 4.24 15.71
N LYS A 200 -1.85 3.69 16.75
CA LYS A 200 -2.28 2.43 17.35
C LYS A 200 -3.66 2.57 17.98
N ALA A 201 -3.89 3.64 18.74
CA ALA A 201 -5.21 3.93 19.31
C ALA A 201 -6.24 4.19 18.20
N TRP A 202 -5.86 4.94 17.16
CA TRP A 202 -6.73 5.25 16.03
C TRP A 202 -7.19 3.97 15.31
N PHE A 203 -6.27 3.08 14.94
CA PHE A 203 -6.61 1.81 14.28
C PHE A 203 -7.46 0.92 15.19
N ALA A 204 -7.12 0.82 16.48
CA ALA A 204 -7.89 0.04 17.44
C ALA A 204 -9.34 0.50 17.54
N GLU A 205 -9.60 1.80 17.46
CA GLU A 205 -10.97 2.33 17.47
C GLU A 205 -11.71 1.98 16.17
N ARG A 206 -11.08 2.15 15.00
CA ARG A 206 -11.69 1.82 13.71
C ARG A 206 -12.05 0.33 13.58
N MET A 207 -11.23 -0.56 14.15
CA MET A 207 -11.52 -1.99 14.18
C MET A 207 -12.76 -2.35 15.01
N LYS A 208 -13.01 -1.64 16.13
CA LYS A 208 -14.22 -1.86 16.93
C LYS A 208 -15.48 -1.47 16.17
N THR A 209 -15.44 -0.30 15.51
CA THR A 209 -16.59 0.21 14.75
C THR A 209 -16.88 -0.62 13.50
N ALA A 210 -15.87 -1.25 12.90
CA ALA A 210 -16.07 -2.13 11.74
C ALA A 210 -16.71 -3.49 12.06
N THR A 211 -16.79 -3.85 13.35
CA THR A 211 -17.37 -5.12 13.82
C THR A 211 -18.81 -4.94 14.36
N SER A 212 -19.31 -3.69 14.40
CA SER A 212 -20.66 -3.33 14.88
C SER A 212 -21.62 -3.12 13.72
#